data_AF-A0A2E5EX82-F1
#
_entry.id   AF-A0A2E5EX82-F1
#
_cell.length_a   1.000
_cell.length_b   1.000
_cell.length_c   1.000
_cell.angle_alpha   90.00
_cell.angle_beta   90.00
_cell.angle_gamma   90.00
#
_symmetry.space_group_name_H-M   'P 1'
#
loop_
_entity.id
_entity.type
_entity.pdbx_description
1 polymer ?
#
loop_
_entity_poly.entity_id
_entity_poly.type
_entity_poly.pdbx_seq_one_letter_code
_entity_poly.pdbx_strand_id
1 'polypeptide(L)'
;MAGFHFVFGEETFLVEQTVQQRLADMPSVSVKTFPSDVAISTLLEALDAQLLFEPSLCNLVKNPWFLQKAVPDAQLRLLTQFCEAVKGASHEVIFMQMGGVDQRKKASKLLKKHAQCQGFEP
;
A
#
# COMPACT_ATOMS: atom_id res chain seq x y z
N MET A 1 -2.64 -16.10 2.38
CA MET A 1 -1.79 -15.27 3.25
C MET A 1 -2.35 -13.88 3.21
N ALA A 2 -2.36 -13.19 4.35
CA ALA A 2 -2.71 -11.79 4.47
C ALA A 2 -1.42 -11.02 4.70
N GLY A 3 -1.31 -9.80 4.18
CA GLY A 3 -0.01 -9.17 4.01
C GLY A 3 -0.13 -7.70 3.64
N PHE A 4 0.78 -6.91 4.22
CA PHE A 4 0.98 -5.53 3.82
C PHE A 4 2.27 -5.45 3.02
N HIS A 5 2.18 -5.06 1.75
CA HIS A 5 3.31 -4.98 0.83
C HIS A 5 3.56 -3.54 0.41
N PHE A 6 4.83 -3.17 0.35
CA PHE A 6 5.26 -1.89 -0.20
C PHE A 6 6.34 -2.12 -1.25
N VAL A 7 5.96 -2.00 -2.52
CA VAL A 7 6.83 -2.20 -3.68
C VAL A 7 7.09 -0.84 -4.32
N PHE A 8 8.37 -0.47 -4.46
CA PHE A 8 8.74 0.84 -4.97
C PHE A 8 10.05 0.83 -5.76
N GLY A 9 10.27 1.81 -6.64
CA GLY A 9 11.53 1.91 -7.37
C GLY A 9 11.50 2.73 -8.65
N GLU A 10 12.69 3.08 -9.14
CA GLU A 10 12.89 3.77 -10.43
C GLU A 10 12.78 2.81 -11.62
N GLU A 11 13.11 1.54 -11.42
CA GLU A 11 12.89 0.45 -12.37
C GLU A 11 11.39 0.07 -12.43
N THR A 12 10.59 0.89 -13.11
CA THR A 12 9.12 0.77 -13.14
C THR A 12 8.65 -0.59 -13.65
N PHE A 13 9.36 -1.19 -14.60
CA PHE A 13 9.07 -2.53 -15.11
C PHE A 13 9.15 -3.59 -14.01
N LEU A 14 10.19 -3.55 -13.16
CA LEU A 14 10.37 -4.51 -12.06
C LEU A 14 9.32 -4.31 -10.97
N VAL A 15 8.96 -3.05 -10.68
CA VAL A 15 7.87 -2.72 -9.75
C VAL A 15 6.55 -3.32 -10.24
N GLU A 16 6.19 -3.10 -11.51
CA GLU A 16 4.98 -3.64 -12.11
C GLU A 16 4.97 -5.16 -12.16
N GLN A 17 6.05 -5.76 -12.63
CA GLN A 17 6.18 -7.22 -12.73
C GLN A 17 6.02 -7.89 -11.35
N THR A 18 6.63 -7.32 -10.31
CA THR A 18 6.54 -7.84 -8.94
C THR A 18 5.12 -7.78 -8.42
N VAL A 19 4.42 -6.67 -8.63
CA VAL A 19 3.01 -6.53 -8.22
C VAL A 19 2.12 -7.50 -9.01
N GLN A 20 2.34 -7.63 -10.32
CA GLN A 20 1.58 -8.55 -11.16
C GLN A 20 1.79 -10.02 -10.76
N GLN A 21 3.03 -10.42 -10.49
CA GLN A 21 3.34 -11.77 -10.02
C GLN A 21 2.63 -12.05 -8.69
N ARG A 22 2.66 -11.08 -7.76
CA ARG A 22 1.97 -11.21 -6.47
C ARG A 22 0.46 -11.38 -6.63
N LEU A 23 -0.15 -10.61 -7.54
CA LEU A 23 -1.57 -10.75 -7.84
C LEU A 23 -1.90 -12.09 -8.53
N ALA A 24 -1.00 -12.58 -9.40
CA ALA A 24 -1.15 -13.88 -10.06
C ALA A 24 -1.07 -15.06 -9.08
N ASP A 25 -0.32 -14.92 -7.99
CA ASP A 25 -0.26 -15.91 -6.90
C ASP A 25 -1.57 -15.95 -6.07
N MET A 26 -2.52 -15.04 -6.33
CA MET A 26 -3.80 -14.90 -5.64
C MET A 26 -5.01 -14.86 -6.61
N PRO A 27 -5.19 -15.88 -7.47
CA PRO A 27 -6.15 -15.81 -8.58
C PRO A 27 -7.63 -15.75 -8.14
N SER A 28 -7.93 -16.10 -6.89
CA SER A 28 -9.29 -16.05 -6.32
C SER A 28 -9.59 -14.75 -5.56
N VAL A 29 -8.67 -13.78 -5.57
CA VAL A 29 -8.81 -12.52 -4.84
C VAL A 29 -9.21 -11.41 -5.81
N SER A 30 -10.32 -10.73 -5.52
CA SER A 30 -10.73 -9.54 -6.26
C SER A 30 -9.77 -8.39 -5.97
N VAL A 31 -9.42 -7.56 -6.95
CA VAL A 31 -8.49 -6.43 -6.76
C VAL A 31 -9.23 -5.11 -6.84
N LYS A 32 -9.22 -4.34 -5.74
CA LYS A 32 -9.69 -2.96 -5.71
C LYS A 32 -8.50 -2.03 -5.88
N THR A 33 -8.47 -1.28 -6.97
CA THR A 33 -7.39 -0.33 -7.25
C THR A 33 -7.77 1.08 -6.82
N PHE A 34 -6.89 1.73 -6.07
CA PHE A 34 -7.03 3.13 -5.66
C PHE A 34 -6.07 4.03 -6.46
N PRO A 35 -6.53 5.23 -6.86
CA PRO A 35 -5.72 6.20 -7.59
C PRO A 35 -4.69 6.89 -6.68
N SER A 36 -3.76 7.63 -7.30
CA SER A 36 -2.64 8.30 -6.62
C SER A 36 -3.05 9.36 -5.60
N ASP A 37 -4.19 10.00 -5.80
CA ASP A 37 -4.73 11.10 -5.00
C ASP A 37 -5.70 10.63 -3.90
N VAL A 38 -5.83 9.31 -3.71
CA VAL A 38 -6.71 8.73 -2.69
C VAL A 38 -6.41 9.31 -1.30
N ALA A 39 -7.47 9.69 -0.59
CA ALA A 39 -7.38 10.13 0.79
C ALA A 39 -7.09 8.94 1.71
N ILE A 40 -6.27 9.14 2.74
CA ILE A 40 -5.91 8.06 3.68
C ILE A 40 -7.14 7.60 4.48
N SER A 41 -8.08 8.51 4.77
CA SER A 41 -9.37 8.15 5.39
C SER A 41 -10.18 7.18 4.52
N THR A 42 -10.21 7.37 3.20
CA THR A 42 -10.90 6.45 2.28
C THR A 42 -10.25 5.06 2.27
N LEU A 43 -8.93 4.98 2.46
CA LEU A 43 -8.23 3.70 2.58
C LEU A 43 -8.61 2.99 3.89
N LEU A 44 -8.74 3.73 4.99
CA LEU A 44 -9.22 3.19 6.27
C LEU A 44 -10.66 2.68 6.18
N GLU A 45 -11.57 3.49 5.62
CA GLU A 45 -12.97 3.10 5.40
C GLU A 45 -13.07 1.85 4.52
N ALA A 46 -12.21 1.71 3.51
CA ALA A 46 -12.17 0.53 2.67
C ALA A 46 -11.73 -0.72 3.44
N LEU A 47 -10.75 -0.61 4.35
CA LEU A 47 -10.35 -1.73 5.21
C LEU A 47 -11.47 -2.15 6.16
N ASP A 48 -12.13 -1.18 6.79
CA ASP A 48 -13.22 -1.44 7.72
C ASP A 48 -14.41 -2.12 7.02
N ALA A 49 -14.77 -1.63 5.83
CA ALA A 49 -15.82 -2.24 5.02
C ALA A 49 -15.42 -3.65 4.56
N GLN A 50 -14.16 -3.86 4.21
CA GLN A 50 -13.68 -5.14 3.73
C GLN A 50 -13.75 -6.23 4.80
N LEU A 51 -13.42 -5.89 6.06
CA LEU A 51 -13.52 -6.81 7.20
C LEU A 51 -14.95 -7.35 7.40
N LEU A 52 -15.96 -6.59 6.97
CA LEU A 52 -17.37 -6.95 7.14
C LEU A 52 -17.94 -7.74 5.96
N PHE A 53 -17.46 -7.51 4.73
CA PHE A 53 -18.19 -7.95 3.53
C PHE A 53 -17.36 -8.72 2.49
N GLU A 54 -16.04 -8.54 2.43
CA GLU A 54 -15.23 -9.05 1.31
C GLU A 54 -13.86 -9.58 1.75
N PRO A 55 -13.81 -10.76 2.39
CA PRO A 55 -12.56 -11.27 2.92
C PRO A 55 -11.51 -11.60 1.86
N SER A 56 -11.93 -11.84 0.61
CA SER A 56 -11.11 -12.14 -0.55
C SER A 56 -10.91 -10.93 -1.48
N LEU A 57 -10.68 -9.74 -0.91
CA LEU A 57 -10.34 -8.53 -1.64
C LEU A 57 -8.87 -8.14 -1.37
N CYS A 58 -8.17 -7.64 -2.39
CA CYS A 58 -6.85 -7.04 -2.29
C CYS A 58 -6.94 -5.56 -2.63
N ASN A 59 -6.49 -4.70 -1.72
CA ASN A 59 -6.43 -3.25 -1.95
C ASN A 59 -5.08 -2.89 -2.57
N LEU A 60 -5.09 -2.49 -3.85
CA LEU A 60 -3.91 -2.00 -4.56
C LEU A 60 -3.92 -0.48 -4.62
N VAL A 61 -2.96 0.18 -3.97
CA VAL A 61 -2.80 1.64 -4.00
C VAL A 61 -1.63 2.01 -4.91
N LYS A 62 -1.92 2.72 -6.01
CA LYS A 62 -0.91 3.09 -7.01
C LYS A 62 -0.44 4.53 -6.82
N ASN A 63 0.87 4.72 -6.69
CA ASN A 63 1.57 5.99 -6.57
C ASN A 63 0.99 6.92 -5.49
N PRO A 64 0.87 6.48 -4.22
CA PRO A 64 0.20 7.29 -3.21
C PRO A 64 0.92 8.63 -2.99
N TRP A 65 0.16 9.72 -3.09
CA TRP A 65 0.68 11.10 -3.02
C TRP A 65 1.52 11.38 -1.77
N PHE A 66 1.25 10.69 -0.66
CA PHE A 66 1.92 10.88 0.62
C PHE A 66 3.37 10.35 0.64
N LEU A 67 3.80 9.62 -0.38
CA LEU A 67 5.22 9.27 -0.58
C LEU A 67 5.98 10.40 -1.30
N GLN A 68 5.30 11.16 -2.16
CA GLN A 68 5.92 12.19 -3.00
C GLN A 68 5.82 13.60 -2.41
N LYS A 69 4.81 13.89 -1.61
CA LYS A 69 4.58 15.22 -1.01
C LYS A 69 4.91 15.26 0.49
N ALA A 70 4.92 16.46 1.07
CA ALA A 70 4.94 16.61 2.53
C ALA A 70 3.57 16.23 3.09
N VAL A 71 3.54 15.46 4.17
CA VAL A 71 2.31 14.93 4.76
C VAL A 71 2.05 15.67 6.08
N PRO A 72 0.90 16.35 6.24
CA PRO A 72 0.54 16.98 7.50
C PRO A 72 0.46 15.94 8.64
N ASP A 73 0.77 16.35 9.86
CA ASP A 73 0.78 15.44 11.02
C ASP A 73 -0.57 14.73 11.24
N ALA A 74 -1.71 15.40 10.95
CA ALA A 74 -3.02 14.78 11.00
C ALA A 74 -3.16 13.59 10.02
N GLN A 75 -2.63 13.73 8.80
CA GLN A 75 -2.62 12.67 7.79
C GLN A 75 -1.64 11.55 8.15
N LEU A 76 -0.51 11.88 8.78
CA LEU A 76 0.43 10.86 9.30
C LEU A 76 -0.20 10.02 10.43
N ARG A 77 -1.05 10.61 11.27
CA ARG A 77 -1.81 9.86 12.29
C ARG A 77 -2.77 8.87 11.64
N LEU A 78 -3.50 9.29 10.61
CA LEU A 78 -4.37 8.39 9.84
C LEU A 78 -3.56 7.27 9.17
N LEU A 79 -2.40 7.58 8.59
CA LEU A 79 -1.55 6.56 7.98
C LEU A 79 -1.04 5.55 9.02
N THR A 80 -0.75 6.01 10.22
CA THR A 80 -0.34 5.14 11.34
C THR A 80 -1.47 4.21 11.73
N GLN A 81 -2.69 4.74 11.88
CA GLN A 81 -3.88 3.93 12.15
C GLN A 81 -4.11 2.90 11.05
N PHE A 82 -3.96 3.30 9.78
CA PHE A 82 -4.07 2.39 8.64
C PHE A 82 -3.06 1.24 8.75
N CYS A 83 -1.78 1.55 8.98
CA CYS A 83 -0.73 0.53 9.09
C CYS A 83 -0.98 -0.46 10.25
N GLU A 84 -1.51 0.02 11.38
CA GLU A 84 -1.88 -0.85 12.51
C GLU A 84 -3.11 -1.71 12.19
N ALA A 85 -4.12 -1.14 11.52
CA ALA A 85 -5.33 -1.87 11.11
C ALA A 85 -5.00 -3.01 10.14
N VAL A 86 -4.14 -2.76 9.14
CA VAL A 86 -3.72 -3.81 8.18
C VAL A 86 -2.98 -4.94 8.88
N LYS A 87 -2.17 -4.65 9.91
CA LYS A 87 -1.41 -5.69 10.64
C LYS A 87 -2.32 -6.72 11.32
N GLY A 88 -3.52 -6.33 11.72
CA GLY A 88 -4.54 -7.22 12.30
C GLY A 88 -5.52 -7.80 11.27
N ALA A 89 -5.46 -7.38 10.01
CA ALA A 89 -6.42 -7.77 8.99
C ALA A 89 -6.03 -9.11 8.33
N SER A 90 -7.04 -9.86 7.89
CA SER A 90 -6.88 -11.09 7.09
C SER A 90 -6.77 -10.82 5.59
N HIS A 91 -6.60 -9.55 5.20
CA HIS A 91 -6.62 -9.09 3.81
C HIS A 91 -5.25 -8.67 3.30
N GLU A 92 -5.12 -8.63 1.98
CA GLU A 92 -3.90 -8.18 1.30
C GLU A 92 -4.01 -6.70 0.91
N VAL A 93 -2.95 -5.96 1.21
CA VAL A 93 -2.80 -4.56 0.82
C VAL A 93 -1.45 -4.40 0.15
N ILE A 94 -1.46 -3.82 -1.05
CA ILE A 94 -0.25 -3.56 -1.83
C ILE A 94 -0.16 -2.06 -2.11
N PHE A 95 0.89 -1.43 -1.60
CA PHE A 95 1.27 -0.08 -2.00
C PHE A 95 2.35 -0.20 -3.08
N MET A 96 2.05 0.34 -4.25
CA MET A 96 2.93 0.37 -5.41
C MET A 96 3.35 1.81 -5.68
N GLN A 97 4.65 2.07 -5.77
CA GLN A 97 5.18 3.39 -6.08
C GLN A 97 6.23 3.33 -7.20
N MET A 98 5.89 3.87 -8.36
CA MET A 98 6.81 4.05 -9.47
C MET A 98 7.61 5.34 -9.31
N GLY A 99 8.89 5.29 -9.65
CA GLY A 99 9.84 6.38 -9.48
C GLY A 99 10.43 6.46 -8.07
N GLY A 100 11.22 7.52 -7.84
CA GLY A 100 11.96 7.72 -6.60
C GLY A 100 11.05 7.90 -5.38
N VAL A 101 11.42 7.26 -4.26
CA VAL A 101 10.80 7.43 -2.95
C VAL A 101 11.79 8.11 -2.02
N ASP A 102 11.42 9.28 -1.47
CA ASP A 102 12.22 9.88 -0.41
C ASP A 102 12.09 9.03 0.87
N GLN A 103 13.09 8.19 1.11
CA GLN A 103 13.11 7.27 2.24
C GLN A 103 13.30 7.98 3.59
N ARG A 104 13.64 9.28 3.60
CA ARG A 104 13.81 10.05 4.84
C ARG A 104 12.47 10.49 5.42
N LYS A 105 11.41 10.53 4.60
CA LYS A 105 10.07 10.96 5.01
C LYS A 105 9.45 10.00 6.03
N LYS A 106 8.67 10.57 6.94
CA LYS A 106 7.93 9.82 7.98
C LYS A 106 7.01 8.76 7.38
N ALA A 107 6.29 9.07 6.29
CA ALA A 107 5.41 8.13 5.61
C ALA A 107 6.18 6.90 5.09
N SER A 108 7.30 7.10 4.38
CA SER A 108 8.14 6.01 3.87
C SER A 108 8.69 5.13 5.00
N LYS A 109 9.17 5.75 6.08
CA LYS A 109 9.67 5.03 7.28
C LYS A 109 8.57 4.22 7.95
N LEU A 110 7.35 4.78 8.01
CA LEU A 110 6.20 4.11 8.59
C LEU A 110 5.81 2.88 7.75
N LEU A 111 5.69 3.02 6.42
CA LEU A 111 5.43 1.87 5.56
C LEU A 111 6.51 0.80 5.70
N LYS A 112 7.79 1.18 5.71
CA LYS A 112 8.90 0.23 5.89
C LYS A 112 8.89 -0.52 7.22
N LYS A 113 8.29 0.06 8.25
CA LYS A 113 8.15 -0.57 9.57
C LYS A 113 7.02 -1.60 9.59
N HIS A 114 5.95 -1.40 8.82
CA HIS A 114 4.72 -2.19 8.90
C HIS A 114 4.51 -3.13 7.69
N ALA A 115 5.10 -2.82 6.54
CA ALA A 115 4.93 -3.55 5.30
C ALA A 115 6.19 -4.35 4.95
N GLN A 116 6.00 -5.49 4.28
CA GLN A 116 7.06 -6.20 3.57
C GLN A 116 7.48 -5.35 2.37
N CYS A 117 8.74 -4.92 2.37
CA CYS A 117 9.25 -3.95 1.42
C CYS A 117 10.12 -4.58 0.35
N GLN A 118 9.91 -4.16 -0.89
CA GLN A 118 10.78 -4.49 -2.01
C GLN A 118 11.06 -3.21 -2.81
N GLY A 119 12.34 -2.85 -2.86
CA GLY A 119 12.84 -1.67 -3.56
C GLY A 119 13.62 -2.05 -4.81
N PHE A 120 13.47 -1.28 -5.89
CA PHE A 120 14.25 -1.42 -7.11
C PHE A 120 14.93 -0.09 -7.46
N GLU A 121 16.24 -0.02 -7.29
CA GLU A 121 17.08 1.13 -7.65
C GLU A 121 17.81 0.85 -8.98
N PRO A 122 18.22 1.88 -9.75
CA PRO A 122 18.93 1.71 -11.02
C PRO A 122 20.26 0.94 -10.91
#